data_AF-A0A1I2WPN8-F1
#
_entry.id   AF-A0A1I2WPN8-F1
#
_cell.length_a   1.000
_cell.length_b   1.000
_cell.length_c   1.000
_cell.angle_alpha   90.00
_cell.angle_beta   90.00
_cell.angle_gamma   90.00
#
_symmetry.space_group_name_H-M   'P 1'
#
loop_
_entity.id
_entity.type
_entity.pdbx_description
1 polymer ?
#
loop_
_entity_poly.entity_id
_entity_poly.type
_entity_poly.pdbx_seq_one_letter_code
_entity_poly.pdbx_strand_id
1 'polypeptide(L)'
;MSKLEAFLAGDRLDDVALFLTHEYLDSQGKLPNLGEEVENGYVLVVDGDDGRRAFAAGTGMDAMEFAQQATGNKSHVERDLGGGECPDSAPDENHQTRFIFAFAEEQNDGVGGLYERGDVVHAYAHCTCGTDYSDRWVVGAEDETGVQPGEDEPAEAN
;
A
#
# COMPACT_ATOMS: atom_id res chain seq x y z
N MET A 1 -15.37 -13.11 4.19
CA MET A 1 -13.96 -12.77 4.01
C MET A 1 -13.74 -12.48 2.55
N SER A 2 -13.54 -11.22 2.23
CA SER A 2 -13.13 -10.75 0.92
C SER A 2 -11.66 -11.10 0.65
N LYS A 3 -11.18 -10.83 -0.56
CA LYS A 3 -9.76 -11.00 -0.87
C LYS A 3 -8.88 -9.98 -0.16
N LEU A 4 -9.40 -8.77 0.08
CA LEU A 4 -8.69 -7.73 0.83
C LEU A 4 -8.54 -8.15 2.29
N GLU A 5 -9.63 -8.57 2.94
CA GLU A 5 -9.58 -9.07 4.32
C GLU A 5 -8.57 -10.22 4.47
N ALA A 6 -8.54 -11.16 3.53
CA ALA A 6 -7.59 -12.27 3.54
C ALA A 6 -6.13 -11.81 3.30
N PHE A 7 -5.92 -10.81 2.44
CA PHE A 7 -4.58 -10.23 2.21
C PHE A 7 -4.07 -9.53 3.47
N LEU A 8 -4.90 -8.68 4.09
CA LEU A 8 -4.56 -7.94 5.31
C LEU A 8 -4.35 -8.86 6.51
N ALA A 9 -4.96 -10.04 6.51
CA ALA A 9 -4.75 -11.08 7.53
C ALA A 9 -3.51 -11.97 7.29
N GLY A 10 -2.72 -11.71 6.24
CA GLY A 10 -1.53 -12.53 5.91
C GLY A 10 -1.85 -13.85 5.19
N ASP A 11 -3.12 -14.14 4.87
CA ASP A 11 -3.50 -15.40 4.23
C ASP A 11 -3.17 -15.44 2.71
N ARG A 12 -2.67 -14.33 2.13
CA ARG A 12 -2.40 -14.18 0.69
C ARG A 12 -1.03 -13.55 0.39
N LEU A 13 0.03 -14.17 0.90
CA LEU A 13 1.42 -13.68 0.76
C LEU A 13 1.94 -13.65 -0.68
N ASP A 14 1.39 -14.49 -1.57
CA ASP A 14 1.77 -14.53 -3.00
C ASP A 14 1.01 -13.50 -3.87
N ASP A 15 0.07 -12.75 -3.28
CA ASP A 15 -0.73 -11.74 -3.95
C ASP A 15 -0.19 -10.32 -3.72
N VAL A 16 -0.62 -9.40 -4.58
CA VAL A 16 -0.44 -7.96 -4.41
C VAL A 16 -1.79 -7.27 -4.31
N ALA A 17 -1.85 -6.20 -3.53
CA ALA A 17 -3.00 -5.31 -3.43
C ALA A 17 -2.72 -4.00 -4.16
N LEU A 18 -3.68 -3.56 -4.98
CA LEU A 18 -3.61 -2.35 -5.79
C LEU A 18 -4.79 -1.44 -5.45
N PHE A 19 -4.54 -0.30 -4.83
CA PHE A 19 -5.54 0.74 -4.68
C PHE A 19 -5.54 1.66 -5.89
N LEU A 20 -6.72 1.94 -6.42
CA LEU A 20 -6.94 2.87 -7.52
C LEU A 20 -8.12 3.78 -7.19
N THR A 21 -7.93 5.09 -7.34
CA THR A 21 -8.99 6.09 -7.15
C THR A 21 -10.11 5.94 -8.19
N HIS A 22 -11.32 6.40 -7.84
CA HIS A 22 -12.48 6.43 -8.75
C HIS A 22 -12.16 7.08 -10.10
N GLU A 23 -11.45 8.22 -10.09
CA GLU A 23 -11.07 8.97 -11.29
C GLU A 23 -10.19 8.14 -12.24
N TYR A 24 -9.30 7.33 -11.68
CA TYR A 24 -8.40 6.48 -12.46
C TYR A 24 -9.20 5.38 -13.19
N LEU A 25 -10.22 4.84 -12.54
CA LEU A 25 -11.06 3.75 -13.06
C LEU A 25 -12.06 4.23 -14.12
N ASP A 26 -12.64 5.41 -13.93
CA ASP A 26 -13.57 6.03 -14.88
C ASP A 26 -12.92 6.28 -16.25
N SER A 27 -11.60 6.52 -16.27
CA SER A 27 -10.84 6.70 -17.51
C SER A 27 -10.57 5.39 -18.28
N GLN A 28 -10.66 4.22 -17.62
CA GLN A 28 -10.28 2.90 -18.17
C GLN A 28 -11.44 1.89 -18.27
N GLY A 29 -12.61 2.18 -17.68
CA GLY A 29 -13.92 1.60 -18.03
C GLY A 29 -14.15 0.10 -17.77
N LYS A 30 -13.30 -0.61 -17.01
CA LYS A 30 -13.45 -2.08 -16.82
C LYS A 30 -13.14 -2.66 -15.44
N LEU A 31 -12.71 -1.84 -14.48
CA LEU A 31 -12.24 -2.32 -13.18
C LEU A 31 -13.26 -2.40 -12.01
N PRO A 32 -14.46 -1.76 -12.02
CA PRO A 32 -15.36 -1.76 -10.84
C PRO A 32 -15.81 -3.14 -10.33
N ASN A 33 -15.76 -4.18 -11.17
CA ASN A 33 -16.19 -5.54 -10.78
C ASN A 33 -15.07 -6.43 -10.23
N LEU A 34 -13.83 -5.93 -10.15
CA LEU A 34 -12.65 -6.74 -9.80
C LEU A 34 -12.10 -6.44 -8.40
N GLY A 35 -12.31 -5.23 -7.87
CA GLY A 35 -11.83 -4.79 -6.57
C GLY A 35 -12.94 -4.63 -5.52
N GLU A 36 -12.52 -4.53 -4.27
CA GLU A 36 -13.38 -4.13 -3.16
C GLU A 36 -13.46 -2.61 -3.09
N GLU A 37 -14.68 -2.07 -2.97
CA GLU A 37 -14.90 -0.62 -2.86
C GLU A 37 -14.48 -0.14 -1.46
N VAL A 38 -13.65 0.89 -1.44
CA VAL A 38 -13.21 1.63 -0.25
C VAL A 38 -13.59 3.10 -0.41
N GLU A 39 -13.45 3.91 0.65
CA GLU A 39 -13.95 5.30 0.65
C GLU A 39 -13.52 6.10 -0.59
N ASN A 40 -12.26 5.98 -0.99
CA ASN A 40 -11.66 6.80 -2.04
C ASN A 40 -11.48 6.07 -3.39
N GLY A 41 -11.89 4.81 -3.51
CA GLY A 41 -11.66 4.04 -4.73
C GLY A 41 -11.92 2.55 -4.58
N TYR A 42 -11.08 1.74 -5.21
CA TYR A 42 -11.17 0.28 -5.17
C TYR A 42 -9.81 -0.32 -4.87
N VAL A 43 -9.79 -1.35 -4.03
CA VAL A 43 -8.61 -2.18 -3.79
C VAL A 43 -8.76 -3.52 -4.50
N LEU A 44 -7.84 -3.80 -5.41
CA LEU A 44 -7.79 -5.03 -6.19
C LEU A 44 -6.69 -5.95 -5.64
N VAL A 45 -7.07 -7.16 -5.23
CA VAL A 45 -6.11 -8.20 -4.81
C VAL A 45 -6.02 -9.29 -5.88
N VAL A 46 -4.82 -9.46 -6.41
CA VAL A 46 -4.49 -10.37 -7.53
C VAL A 46 -3.15 -11.05 -7.31
N ASP A 47 -2.92 -12.15 -8.04
CA ASP A 47 -1.62 -12.84 -8.09
C ASP A 47 -0.47 -11.85 -8.35
N GLY A 48 0.65 -12.02 -7.65
CA GLY A 48 1.74 -11.05 -7.67
C GLY A 48 2.39 -10.81 -9.03
N ASP A 49 2.45 -11.82 -9.90
CA ASP A 49 3.00 -11.65 -11.26
C ASP A 49 2.01 -10.95 -12.18
N ASP A 50 0.72 -11.28 -12.07
CA ASP A 50 -0.34 -10.60 -12.83
C ASP A 50 -0.51 -9.16 -12.36
N GLY A 51 -0.49 -8.91 -11.05
CA GLY A 51 -0.65 -7.60 -10.45
C GLY A 51 0.49 -6.65 -10.76
N ARG A 52 1.75 -7.10 -10.71
CA ARG A 52 2.90 -6.29 -11.14
C ARG A 52 2.81 -5.88 -12.60
N ARG A 53 2.38 -6.80 -13.48
CA ARG A 53 2.15 -6.49 -14.90
C ARG A 53 0.99 -5.52 -15.10
N ALA A 54 -0.11 -5.69 -14.36
CA ALA A 54 -1.26 -4.80 -14.43
C ALA A 54 -0.92 -3.39 -13.93
N PHE A 55 -0.16 -3.29 -12.83
CA PHE A 55 0.37 -2.02 -12.32
C PHE A 55 1.18 -1.30 -13.39
N ALA A 56 2.21 -1.96 -13.95
CA ALA A 56 3.06 -1.36 -14.96
C ALA A 56 2.29 -0.95 -16.22
N ALA A 57 1.33 -1.75 -16.65
CA ALA A 57 0.48 -1.42 -17.80
C ALA A 57 -0.44 -0.22 -17.54
N GLY A 58 -0.93 -0.06 -16.32
CA GLY A 58 -1.80 1.05 -15.93
C GLY A 58 -1.04 2.34 -15.66
N THR A 59 -0.03 2.28 -14.78
CA THR A 59 0.66 3.47 -14.28
C THR A 59 1.80 3.91 -15.20
N GLY A 60 2.31 3.00 -16.03
CA GLY A 60 3.53 3.19 -16.80
C GLY A 60 4.81 3.08 -15.96
N MET A 61 4.70 2.69 -14.68
CA MET A 61 5.81 2.59 -13.74
C MET A 61 6.16 1.14 -13.45
N ASP A 62 7.45 0.85 -13.25
CA ASP A 62 7.87 -0.44 -12.73
C ASP A 62 7.60 -0.52 -11.22
N ALA A 63 6.96 -1.60 -10.77
CA ALA A 63 6.56 -1.74 -9.37
C ALA A 63 7.77 -1.81 -8.41
N MET A 64 8.86 -2.45 -8.83
CA MET A 64 10.07 -2.58 -8.01
C MET A 64 10.84 -1.26 -7.97
N GLU A 65 10.89 -0.53 -9.07
CA GLU A 65 11.48 0.81 -9.12
C GLU A 65 10.70 1.79 -8.24
N PHE A 66 9.36 1.75 -8.33
CA PHE A 66 8.47 2.55 -7.48
C PHE A 66 8.68 2.25 -5.99
N ALA A 67 8.68 0.97 -5.60
CA ALA A 67 8.92 0.57 -4.21
C ALA A 67 10.28 1.08 -3.68
N GLN A 68 11.34 0.98 -4.50
CA GLN A 68 12.67 1.48 -4.13
C GLN A 68 12.70 3.00 -3.93
N GLN A 69 12.00 3.77 -4.77
CA GLN A 69 11.92 5.22 -4.64
C GLN A 69 11.13 5.64 -3.38
N ALA A 70 9.98 5.01 -3.16
CA ALA A 70 9.08 5.28 -2.04
C ALA A 70 9.69 4.94 -0.66
N THR A 71 10.56 3.92 -0.58
CA THR A 71 11.20 3.48 0.67
C THR A 71 11.96 4.60 1.40
N GLY A 72 12.40 5.64 0.68
CA GLY A 72 13.10 6.78 1.26
C GLY A 72 12.23 7.72 2.10
N ASN A 73 10.91 7.72 1.88
CA ASN A 73 9.96 8.62 2.53
C ASN A 73 8.95 7.79 3.31
N LYS A 74 9.02 7.82 4.63
CA LYS A 74 8.07 7.10 5.49
C LYS A 74 6.90 8.00 5.81
N SER A 75 5.69 7.47 5.71
CA SER A 75 4.47 8.16 6.12
C SER A 75 3.33 7.17 6.29
N HIS A 76 2.27 7.55 6.99
CA HIS A 76 1.14 6.66 7.27
C HIS A 76 0.40 6.24 5.99
N VAL A 77 0.17 4.93 5.85
CA VAL A 77 -0.77 4.35 4.87
C VAL A 77 -1.94 3.72 5.62
N GLU A 78 -3.17 4.01 5.18
CA GLU A 78 -4.38 3.48 5.80
C GLU A 78 -4.39 1.94 5.77
N ARG A 79 -4.85 1.31 6.86
CA ARG A 79 -4.75 -0.15 7.03
C ARG A 79 -5.68 -0.94 6.11
N ASP A 80 -6.67 -0.29 5.51
CA ASP A 80 -7.51 -0.85 4.45
C ASP A 80 -6.91 -0.64 3.04
N LEU A 81 -5.75 0.01 2.95
CA LEU A 81 -5.07 0.43 1.73
C LEU A 81 -5.90 1.41 0.88
N GLY A 82 -6.85 2.13 1.48
CA GLY A 82 -7.73 3.09 0.79
C GLY A 82 -7.18 4.51 0.67
N GLY A 83 -6.03 4.78 1.27
CA GLY A 83 -5.50 6.13 1.38
C GLY A 83 -4.18 6.18 2.15
N GLY A 84 -3.71 7.40 2.40
CA GLY A 84 -2.51 7.64 3.18
C GLY A 84 -2.19 9.12 3.30
N GLU A 85 -1.29 9.43 4.22
CA GLU A 85 -0.88 10.78 4.54
C GLU A 85 0.37 11.13 3.76
N CYS A 86 0.30 12.12 2.87
CA CYS A 86 1.48 12.54 2.11
C CYS A 86 2.47 13.26 3.04
N PRO A 87 3.75 12.83 3.11
CA PRO A 87 4.74 13.47 3.98
C PRO A 87 5.08 14.89 3.54
N ASP A 88 4.92 15.21 2.25
CA ASP A 88 5.09 16.57 1.72
C ASP A 88 3.79 17.40 1.81
N SER A 89 2.81 17.00 2.62
CA SER A 89 1.52 17.69 2.66
C SER A 89 1.63 19.13 3.18
N ALA A 90 1.35 20.09 2.30
CA ALA A 90 1.22 21.49 2.65
C ALA A 90 -0.27 21.88 2.78
N PRO A 91 -0.64 22.75 3.73
CA PRO A 91 -2.05 23.05 4.04
C PRO A 91 -2.85 23.70 2.91
N ASP A 92 -2.19 24.26 1.90
CA ASP A 92 -2.82 24.94 0.76
C ASP A 92 -2.78 24.11 -0.54
N GLU A 93 -2.27 22.87 -0.50
CA GLU A 93 -2.16 21.98 -1.64
C GLU A 93 -3.08 20.76 -1.50
N ASN A 94 -3.62 20.27 -2.63
CA ASN A 94 -4.48 19.09 -2.63
C ASN A 94 -3.63 17.82 -2.70
N HIS A 95 -3.28 17.28 -1.54
CA HIS A 95 -2.60 16.00 -1.40
C HIS A 95 -3.63 14.89 -1.25
N GLN A 96 -3.74 14.04 -2.28
CA GLN A 96 -4.54 12.82 -2.24
C GLN A 96 -3.71 11.64 -2.74
N THR A 97 -3.90 10.48 -2.14
CA THR A 97 -3.27 9.26 -2.62
C THR A 97 -3.92 8.84 -3.93
N ARG A 98 -3.12 8.74 -4.98
CA ARG A 98 -3.60 8.42 -6.34
C ARG A 98 -3.70 6.93 -6.56
N PHE A 99 -2.72 6.18 -6.08
CA PHE A 99 -2.70 4.73 -6.07
C PHE A 99 -1.77 4.20 -4.97
N ILE A 100 -2.00 2.97 -4.53
CA ILE A 100 -1.14 2.22 -3.61
C ILE A 100 -0.81 0.88 -4.26
N PHE A 101 0.45 0.48 -4.16
CA PHE A 101 0.93 -0.86 -4.47
C PHE A 101 1.38 -1.51 -3.17
N ALA A 102 0.82 -2.67 -2.81
CA ALA A 102 1.20 -3.38 -1.59
C ALA A 102 1.41 -4.88 -1.84
N PHE A 103 2.32 -5.46 -1.07
CA PHE A 103 2.56 -6.90 -1.00
C PHE A 103 2.83 -7.32 0.44
N ALA A 104 2.66 -8.60 0.75
CA ALA A 104 2.99 -9.17 2.05
C ALA A 104 4.19 -10.11 1.94
N GLU A 105 5.03 -10.13 2.97
CA GLU A 105 6.16 -11.05 3.09
C GLU A 105 5.93 -11.99 4.28
N GLU A 106 6.23 -13.27 4.09
CA GLU A 106 6.19 -14.28 5.16
C GLU A 106 7.17 -13.92 6.29
N GLN A 107 6.79 -14.22 7.53
CA GLN A 107 7.68 -14.16 8.67
C GLN A 107 9.04 -14.82 8.38
N ASN A 108 10.11 -14.11 8.71
CA ASN A 108 11.48 -14.57 8.54
C ASN A 108 12.40 -14.12 9.69
N ASP A 109 12.59 -15.01 10.66
CA ASP A 109 13.47 -14.82 11.82
C ASP A 109 14.95 -14.58 11.42
N GLY A 110 15.35 -14.99 10.21
CA GLY A 110 16.73 -14.79 9.71
C GLY A 110 17.04 -13.36 9.31
N VAL A 111 16.02 -12.53 9.03
CA VAL A 111 16.17 -11.11 8.68
C VAL A 111 16.15 -10.23 9.94
N GLY A 112 15.34 -10.61 10.95
CA GLY A 112 15.15 -9.86 12.19
C GLY A 112 14.28 -8.60 12.02
N GLY A 113 14.06 -7.85 13.10
CA GLY A 113 13.25 -6.62 13.09
C GLY A 113 11.76 -6.89 13.01
N LEU A 114 11.05 -6.34 12.02
CA LEU A 114 9.62 -6.64 11.83
C LEU A 114 9.41 -8.10 11.39
N TYR A 115 10.33 -8.63 10.60
CA TYR A 115 10.20 -9.95 9.98
C TYR A 115 10.29 -11.11 10.98
N GLU A 116 10.83 -10.92 12.19
CA GLU A 116 10.78 -11.94 13.26
C GLU A 116 9.48 -11.89 14.07
N ARG A 117 8.66 -10.85 13.91
CA ARG A 117 7.43 -10.64 14.67
C ARG A 117 6.20 -11.26 14.00
N GLY A 118 6.23 -11.44 12.69
CA GLY A 118 5.15 -12.02 11.91
C GLY A 118 5.25 -11.66 10.43
N ASP A 119 4.19 -11.93 9.68
CA ASP A 119 4.07 -11.52 8.29
C ASP A 119 4.03 -9.99 8.20
N VAL A 120 4.72 -9.44 7.21
CA VAL A 120 4.90 -7.98 7.06
C VAL A 120 4.18 -7.51 5.80
N VAL A 121 3.28 -6.55 5.94
CA VAL A 121 2.72 -5.83 4.79
C VAL A 121 3.64 -4.67 4.44
N HIS A 122 3.98 -4.57 3.16
CA HIS A 122 4.70 -3.46 2.56
C HIS A 122 3.75 -2.69 1.67
N ALA A 123 3.53 -1.39 1.96
CA ALA A 123 2.65 -0.53 1.19
C ALA A 123 3.42 0.69 0.65
N TYR A 124 3.26 0.95 -0.64
CA TYR A 124 3.89 2.07 -1.34
C TYR A 124 2.81 2.91 -2.02
N ALA A 125 2.78 4.20 -1.70
CA ALA A 125 1.74 5.12 -2.12
C ALA A 125 2.32 6.22 -2.99
N HIS A 126 1.56 6.65 -4.00
CA HIS A 126 1.89 7.77 -4.86
C HIS A 126 0.85 8.88 -4.68
N CYS A 127 1.29 10.06 -4.27
CA CYS A 127 0.42 11.21 -4.09
C CYS A 127 0.17 11.97 -5.41
N THR A 128 -0.96 12.68 -5.52
CA THR A 128 -1.28 13.60 -6.61
C THR A 128 -0.24 14.71 -6.82
N CYS A 129 0.51 15.09 -5.77
CA CYS A 129 1.62 16.05 -5.87
C CYS A 129 2.90 15.46 -6.49
N GLY A 130 2.97 14.14 -6.66
CA GLY A 130 4.11 13.42 -7.23
C GLY A 130 5.04 12.77 -6.20
N THR A 131 4.81 13.01 -4.89
CA THR A 131 5.59 12.37 -3.82
C THR A 131 5.22 10.90 -3.67
N ASP A 132 6.25 10.06 -3.66
CA ASP A 132 6.19 8.65 -3.34
C ASP A 132 6.56 8.45 -1.87
N TYR A 133 5.81 7.60 -1.17
CA TYR A 133 6.05 7.29 0.23
C TYR A 133 5.66 5.85 0.55
N SER A 134 6.12 5.36 1.69
CA SER A 134 5.95 3.98 2.10
C SER A 134 5.61 3.84 3.57
N ASP A 135 4.89 2.77 3.86
CA ASP A 135 4.68 2.25 5.20
C ASP A 135 4.87 0.73 5.18
N ARG A 136 5.18 0.16 6.34
CA ARG A 136 5.21 -1.28 6.53
C ARG A 136 4.86 -1.63 7.96
N TRP A 137 4.10 -2.69 8.15
CA TRP A 137 3.63 -3.11 9.46
C TRP A 137 3.51 -4.63 9.52
N VAL A 138 3.50 -5.16 10.75
CA VAL A 138 3.26 -6.57 11.01
C VAL A 138 1.77 -6.82 11.08
N VAL A 139 1.31 -7.87 10.39
CA VAL A 139 -0.08 -8.31 10.40
C VAL A 139 -0.56 -8.57 11.84
N GLY A 140 -1.66 -7.94 12.23
CA GLY A 140 -2.25 -8.07 13.57
C GLY A 140 -1.52 -7.28 14.67
N ALA A 141 -0.52 -6.47 14.32
CA ALA A 141 0.21 -5.58 15.23
C ALA A 141 0.35 -4.16 14.64
N GLU A 142 -0.66 -3.70 13.90
CA GLU A 142 -0.71 -2.43 13.17
C GLU A 142 -0.56 -1.20 14.07
N ASP A 143 -1.01 -1.30 15.32
CA ASP A 143 -0.92 -0.23 16.34
C ASP A 143 0.46 -0.22 17.05
N GLU A 144 1.25 -1.28 16.87
CA GLU A 144 2.58 -1.45 17.49
C GLU A 144 3.72 -1.40 16.46
N THR A 145 3.38 -1.30 15.17
CA THR A 145 4.32 -1.31 14.05
C THR A 145 3.87 -0.38 12.93
N GLY A 146 4.82 0.06 12.12
CA GLY A 146 4.55 0.97 11.01
C GLY A 146 4.23 2.38 11.48
N VAL A 147 4.05 3.27 10.52
CA VAL A 147 3.79 4.68 10.77
C VAL A 147 2.35 4.86 11.21
N GLN A 148 2.13 5.61 12.29
CA GLN A 148 0.80 5.88 12.83
C GLN A 148 0.22 7.18 12.25
N PRO A 149 -1.10 7.39 12.29
CA PRO A 149 -1.72 8.62 11.79
C PRO A 149 -1.12 9.88 12.43
N GLY A 150 -0.69 10.82 11.60
CA GLY A 150 -0.05 12.07 12.02
C GLY A 150 1.40 11.92 12.53
N GLU A 151 2.03 10.76 12.34
CA GLU A 151 3.43 10.51 12.67
C GLU A 151 4.28 10.31 11.41
N ASP A 152 5.59 10.55 11.54
CA ASP A 152 6.56 10.40 10.44
C ASP A 152 7.57 9.27 10.72
N GLU A 153 7.54 8.71 11.92
CA GLU A 153 8.38 7.61 12.38
C GLU A 153 7.51 6.40 12.73
N PRO A 154 7.97 5.17 12.46
CA PRO A 154 7.18 3.99 12.75
C PRO A 154 7.20 3.68 14.25
N ALA A 155 6.10 3.13 14.76
CA ALA A 155 5.89 2.89 16.19
C ALA A 155 7.01 2.04 16.83
N GLU A 156 7.59 1.08 16.10
CA GLU A 156 8.67 0.23 16.59
C GLU A 156 10.06 0.89 16.65
N ALA A 157 10.19 2.14 16.16
CA ALA A 157 11.44 2.90 16.26
C ALA A 157 11.62 3.60 17.62
N ASN A 158 10.57 3.62 18.46
CA ASN A 158 10.53 4.31 19.76
C ASN A 158 10.85 3.39 20.96
#